data_AF-D6C4L6-F1
#
_entry.id   AF-D6C4L6-F1
#
_cell.length_a   1.000
_cell.length_b   1.000
_cell.length_c   1.000
_cell.angle_alpha   90.00
_cell.angle_beta   90.00
_cell.angle_gamma   90.00
#
_symmetry.space_group_name_H-M   'P 1'
#
loop_
_entity.id
_entity.type
_entity.pdbx_description
1 polymer ?
#
loop_
_entity_poly.entity_id
_entity_poly.type
_entity_poly.pdbx_seq_one_letter_code
_entity_poly.pdbx_strand_id
1 'polypeptide(L)' 'MKVTAVLMVAVLVLTACQLTTANTTDYVRRILARKSTMSKRYCSDSGGWCGLDPELCCNSSCFVLCG' A
#
# COMPACT_ATOMS: atom_id res chain seq x y z
N MET A 1 29.21 -36.85 13.49
CA MET A 1 29.29 -36.09 12.21
C MET A 1 27.95 -35.97 11.45
N LYS A 2 26.90 -36.78 11.70
CA LYS A 2 25.59 -36.61 11.03
C LYS A 2 24.80 -35.38 11.47
N VAL A 3 24.92 -34.98 12.75
CA VAL A 3 24.11 -33.88 13.33
C VAL A 3 24.51 -32.51 12.77
N THR A 4 25.79 -32.27 12.50
CA THR A 4 26.28 -30.99 11.97
C THR A 4 25.71 -30.67 10.59
N ALA A 5 25.55 -31.67 9.72
CA ALA A 5 24.94 -31.49 8.40
C ALA A 5 23.46 -31.07 8.51
N VAL A 6 22.69 -31.71 9.40
CA VAL A 6 21.27 -31.40 9.61
C VAL A 6 21.10 -29.97 10.17
N LEU A 7 21.95 -29.57 11.10
CA LEU A 7 21.92 -28.21 11.67
C LEU A 7 22.23 -27.15 10.60
N MET A 8 23.22 -27.37 9.74
CA MET A 8 23.56 -26.43 8.66
C MET A 8 22.39 -26.27 7.68
N VAL A 9 21.72 -27.37 7.30
CA VAL A 9 20.54 -27.32 6.41
C VAL A 9 19.39 -26.57 7.09
N ALA A 10 19.12 -26.82 8.37
CA ALA A 10 18.06 -26.12 9.10
C ALA A 10 18.31 -24.61 9.18
N VAL A 11 19.55 -24.19 9.43
CA VAL A 11 19.93 -22.76 9.46
C VAL A 11 19.79 -22.12 8.07
N LEU A 12 20.19 -22.81 7.00
CA LEU A 12 20.03 -22.30 5.63
C LEU A 12 18.55 -22.14 5.23
N VAL A 13 17.68 -23.04 5.65
CA VAL A 13 16.23 -22.92 5.42
C VAL A 13 15.66 -21.74 6.21
N LEU A 14 16.04 -21.57 7.47
CA LEU A 14 15.61 -20.44 8.30
C LEU A 14 16.01 -19.09 7.70
N THR A 15 17.25 -18.96 7.19
CA THR A 15 17.72 -17.71 6.56
C THR A 15 17.03 -17.44 5.22
N ALA A 16 16.78 -18.48 4.41
CA ALA A 16 16.02 -18.34 3.15
C ALA A 16 14.57 -17.90 3.41
N CYS A 17 13.93 -18.41 4.46
CA CYS A 17 12.59 -17.98 4.87
C CYS A 17 12.55 -16.52 5.34
N GLN A 18 13.57 -16.04 6.07
CA GLN A 18 13.64 -14.63 6.45
C GLN A 18 13.86 -13.72 5.23
N LEU A 19 14.73 -14.12 4.29
CA LEU A 19 15.02 -13.34 3.09
C LEU A 19 13.79 -13.21 2.18
N THR A 20 13.02 -14.30 2.01
CA THR A 20 11.76 -14.22 1.24
C THR A 20 10.69 -13.39 1.96
N THR A 21 10.61 -13.45 3.30
CA THR A 21 9.65 -12.66 4.07
C THR A 21 9.99 -11.17 4.05
N ALA A 22 11.27 -10.79 4.10
CA ALA A 22 11.68 -9.40 3.91
C ALA A 22 11.23 -8.88 2.53
N ASN A 23 11.44 -9.67 1.47
CA ASN A 23 11.03 -9.30 0.12
C ASN A 23 9.51 -9.11 -0.04
N THR A 24 8.68 -9.91 0.65
CA THR A 24 7.22 -9.73 0.59
C THR A 24 6.78 -8.46 1.31
N THR A 25 7.38 -8.13 2.47
CA THR A 25 7.04 -6.89 3.18
C THR A 25 7.38 -5.63 2.39
N ASP A 26 8.52 -5.61 1.69
CA ASP A 26 8.90 -4.51 0.81
C ASP A 26 7.95 -4.36 -0.38
N TYR A 27 7.55 -5.47 -0.99
CA TYR A 27 6.61 -5.45 -2.12
C TYR A 27 5.22 -4.93 -1.69
N VAL A 28 4.69 -5.41 -0.57
CA VAL A 28 3.41 -4.94 -0.03
C VAL A 28 3.48 -3.46 0.36
N ARG A 29 4.58 -3.01 0.96
CA ARG A 29 4.76 -1.60 1.32
C ARG A 29 4.78 -0.69 0.09
N ARG A 30 5.42 -1.11 -1.01
CA ARG A 30 5.43 -0.34 -2.27
C ARG A 30 4.05 -0.31 -2.94
N ILE A 31 3.28 -1.40 -2.88
CA ILE A 31 1.91 -1.42 -3.41
C ILE A 31 0.99 -0.52 -2.57
N LEU A 32 1.06 -0.59 -1.25
CA LEU A 32 0.27 0.26 -0.36
C LEU A 32 0.62 1.74 -0.53
N ALA A 33 1.91 2.06 -0.67
CA ALA A 33 2.37 3.42 -0.95
C ALA A 33 1.90 3.94 -2.32
N ARG A 34 1.78 3.08 -3.35
CA ARG A 34 1.20 3.47 -4.64
C ARG A 34 -0.31 3.65 -4.58
N LYS A 35 -1.03 2.83 -3.80
CA LYS A 35 -2.49 2.88 -3.73
C LYS A 35 -3.00 4.16 -3.05
N SER A 36 -2.30 4.70 -2.05
CA SER A 36 -2.78 5.91 -1.35
C SER A 36 -2.68 7.19 -2.18
N THR A 37 -1.72 7.28 -3.11
CA THR A 37 -1.49 8.51 -3.90
C THR A 37 -2.49 8.69 -5.04
N MET A 38 -3.11 7.62 -5.54
CA MET A 38 -3.98 7.70 -6.73
C MET A 38 -5.34 8.35 -6.43
N SER A 39 -5.86 8.22 -5.19
CA SER A 39 -7.20 8.72 -4.85
C SER A 39 -7.30 10.23 -4.74
N LYS A 40 -6.19 10.95 -4.52
CA LYS A 40 -6.22 12.42 -4.34
C LYS A 40 -6.10 13.23 -5.63
N ARG A 41 -5.83 12.60 -6.78
CA ARG A 41 -5.56 13.36 -8.02
C ARG A 41 -6.81 13.81 -8.76
N TYR A 42 -7.96 13.20 -8.51
CA TYR A 42 -9.20 13.56 -9.18
C TYR A 42 -10.15 14.19 -8.18
N CYS A 43 -9.89 15.44 -7.84
CA CYS A 43 -10.90 16.27 -7.22
C CYS A 43 -11.59 17.10 -8.31
N SER A 44 -12.90 17.31 -8.17
CA SER A 44 -13.68 18.19 -9.04
C SER A 44 -13.38 19.64 -8.70
N ASP A 45 -13.17 20.44 -9.74
CA ASP A 45 -13.14 21.90 -9.66
C ASP A 45 -14.53 22.45 -9.28
N SER A 46 -14.55 23.74 -8.90
CA SER A 46 -15.77 24.46 -8.54
C SER A 46 -16.82 24.32 -9.66
N GLY A 47 -18.05 23.95 -9.30
CA GLY A 47 -19.14 23.63 -10.24
C GLY A 47 -19.24 22.15 -10.64
N GLY A 48 -18.27 21.29 -10.28
CA GLY A 48 -18.35 19.85 -10.52
C GLY A 48 -19.39 19.16 -9.62
N TRP A 49 -20.04 18.11 -10.10
CA TRP A 49 -21.03 17.36 -9.30
C TRP A 49 -20.33 16.50 -8.25
N CYS A 50 -20.76 16.64 -6.99
CA CYS A 50 -20.16 15.94 -5.85
C CYS A 50 -21.17 15.18 -4.99
N GLY A 51 -22.48 15.31 -5.24
CA GLY A 51 -23.51 14.44 -4.65
C GLY A 51 -23.64 14.47 -3.11
N LEU A 52 -23.03 15.44 -2.43
CA LEU A 52 -22.84 15.62 -0.96
C LEU A 52 -21.53 15.04 -0.38
N ASP A 53 -20.64 14.49 -1.20
CA ASP A 53 -19.33 14.02 -0.75
C ASP A 53 -18.27 15.14 -0.86
N PRO A 54 -17.79 15.70 0.27
CA PRO A 54 -16.79 16.77 0.24
C PRO A 54 -15.43 16.30 -0.27
N GLU A 55 -15.09 15.01 -0.12
CA GLU A 55 -13.80 14.47 -0.58
C GLU A 55 -13.64 14.46 -2.10
N LEU A 56 -14.75 14.57 -2.84
CA LEU A 56 -14.72 14.69 -4.29
C LEU A 56 -14.30 16.10 -4.74
N CYS A 57 -14.39 17.12 -3.89
CA CYS A 57 -14.09 18.51 -4.25
C CYS A 57 -12.69 18.92 -3.79
N CYS A 58 -11.98 19.70 -4.61
CA CYS A 58 -10.61 20.11 -4.25
C CYS A 58 -10.57 20.99 -2.99
N ASN A 59 -11.65 21.74 -2.73
CA ASN A 59 -11.80 22.62 -1.56
C ASN A 59 -12.59 21.99 -0.40
N SER A 60 -12.92 20.69 -0.45
CA SER A 60 -13.78 20.02 0.57
C SER A 60 -15.17 20.63 0.79
N SER A 61 -15.59 21.55 -0.08
CA SER A 61 -16.91 22.19 -0.04
C SER A 61 -17.83 21.51 -1.04
N CYS A 62 -18.78 20.71 -0.57
CA CYS A 62 -19.78 20.04 -1.40
C CYS A 62 -21.19 20.21 -0.81
N PHE A 63 -22.12 20.73 -1.62
CA PHE A 63 -23.55 20.79 -1.27
C PHE A 63 -24.43 20.03 -2.28
N VAL A 64 -24.16 20.24 -3.57
CA VAL A 64 -24.67 19.45 -4.71
C VAL A 64 -23.60 19.47 -5.80
N LEU A 65 -23.01 20.65 -5.96
CA LEU A 65 -21.82 20.93 -6.72
C LEU A 65 -20.68 21.31 -5.77
N CYS A 66 -19.45 21.18 -6.23
CA CYS A 66 -18.27 21.70 -5.57
C CYS A 66 -18.32 23.22 -5.55
N GLY A 67 -18.19 23.81 -4.36
CA GLY A 67 -18.21 25.26 -4.14
C GLY A 67 -16.86 25.93 -4.32
#